data_AF-A0AAW8KQ05-F1
#
_entry.id   AF-A0AAW8KQ05-F1
#
_cell.length_a   1.000
_cell.length_b   1.000
_cell.length_c   1.000
_cell.angle_alpha   90.00
_cell.angle_beta   90.00
_cell.angle_gamma   90.00
#
_symmetry.space_group_name_H-M   'P 1'
#
loop_
_entity.id
_entity.type
_entity.pdbx_description
1 polymer ?
#
loop_
_entity_poly.entity_id
_entity_poly.type
_entity_poly.pdbx_seq_one_letter_code
_entity_poly.pdbx_strand_id
1 'polypeptide(L)'
;GKEVDYYVSMHDFRRTFATICNLLRFNIYVTKRLLNHTAKPRIDVTGGYVQIPDEELRASMNMIEAVYQGKIDCFNYQSVWAERLKEIKAV
;
A
#
# COMPACT_ATOMS: atom_id res chain seq x y z
N GLY A 1 -6.45 14.54 -20.23
CA GLY A 1 -6.26 15.96 -20.61
C GLY A 1 -7.45 16.42 -21.41
N LYS A 2 -7.32 16.47 -22.74
CA LYS A 2 -8.35 17.01 -23.64
C LYS A 2 -9.64 16.18 -23.73
N GLU A 3 -9.61 14.90 -23.40
CA GLU A 3 -10.78 14.00 -23.52
C GLU A 3 -11.68 13.94 -22.27
N VAL A 4 -11.15 14.31 -21.09
CA VAL A 4 -11.83 14.13 -19.78
C VAL A 4 -11.82 15.40 -18.93
N ASP A 5 -11.49 16.55 -19.53
CA ASP A 5 -11.39 17.88 -18.89
C ASP A 5 -10.54 17.94 -17.60
N TYR A 6 -9.71 16.92 -17.38
CA TYR A 6 -8.80 16.84 -16.24
C TYR A 6 -7.40 16.47 -16.70
N TYR A 7 -6.41 17.08 -16.06
CA TYR A 7 -5.01 16.75 -16.21
C TYR A 7 -4.61 15.74 -15.14
N VAL A 8 -4.05 14.61 -15.58
CA VAL A 8 -3.50 13.56 -14.71
C VAL A 8 -2.09 13.29 -15.22
N SER A 9 -1.13 13.32 -14.30
CA SER A 9 0.26 12.98 -14.56
C SER A 9 0.61 11.60 -14.03
N MET A 10 1.74 11.05 -14.47
CA MET A 10 2.27 9.79 -13.91
C MET A 10 2.52 9.88 -12.39
N HIS A 11 2.77 11.08 -11.87
CA HIS A 11 2.94 11.27 -10.43
C HIS A 11 1.62 11.04 -9.67
N ASP A 12 0.49 11.39 -10.26
CA ASP A 12 -0.82 11.24 -9.60
C ASP A 12 -1.18 9.76 -9.42
N PHE A 13 -0.79 8.89 -10.35
CA PHE A 13 -0.90 7.44 -10.17
C PHE A 13 -0.03 6.93 -9.03
N ARG A 14 1.21 7.42 -8.91
CA ARG A 14 2.09 7.09 -7.78
C ARG A 14 1.51 7.57 -6.44
N ARG A 15 0.88 8.74 -6.39
CA ARG A 15 0.18 9.26 -5.20
C ARG A 15 -1.04 8.41 -4.86
N THR A 16 -1.82 8.03 -5.87
CA THR A 16 -2.98 7.14 -5.71
C THR A 16 -2.56 5.79 -5.13
N PHE A 17 -1.48 5.20 -5.65
CA PHE A 17 -0.88 3.99 -5.09
C PHE A 17 -0.50 4.16 -3.61
N ALA A 18 0.17 5.25 -3.25
CA ALA A 18 0.53 5.54 -1.87
C ALA A 18 -0.70 5.73 -0.96
N THR A 19 -1.75 6.36 -1.47
CA THR A 19 -3.04 6.52 -0.77
C THR A 19 -3.68 5.17 -0.49
N ILE A 20 -3.69 4.24 -1.45
CA ILE A 20 -4.21 2.88 -1.26
C ILE A 20 -3.41 2.15 -0.16
N CYS A 21 -2.07 2.22 -0.17
CA CYS A 21 -1.25 1.66 0.91
C CYS A 21 -1.64 2.19 2.29
N ASN A 22 -1.89 3.50 2.39
CA ASN A 22 -2.30 4.15 3.64
C ASN A 22 -3.70 3.70 4.08
N LEU A 23 -4.65 3.57 3.15
CA LEU A 23 -6.00 3.10 3.43
C LEU A 23 -6.01 1.64 3.92
N LEU A 24 -5.12 0.80 3.37
CA LEU A 24 -4.88 -0.56 3.83
C LEU A 24 -4.05 -0.65 5.12
N ARG A 25 -3.67 0.49 5.72
CA ARG A 25 -2.92 0.59 6.98
C ARG A 25 -1.56 -0.10 6.95
N PHE A 26 -0.89 -0.08 5.80
CA PHE A 26 0.48 -0.60 5.72
C PHE A 26 1.45 0.24 6.53
N ASN A 27 2.48 -0.42 7.05
CA ASN A 27 3.62 0.27 7.62
C ASN A 27 4.21 1.26 6.60
N ILE A 28 4.61 2.44 7.05
CA ILE A 28 5.22 3.47 6.20
C ILE A 28 6.48 2.98 5.48
N TYR A 29 7.26 2.09 6.09
CA TYR A 29 8.45 1.52 5.49
C TYR A 29 8.11 0.52 4.38
N VAL A 30 7.01 -0.25 4.53
CA VAL A 30 6.46 -1.10 3.45
C VAL A 30 6.06 -0.21 2.27
N THR A 31 5.31 0.86 2.54
CA THR A 31 4.89 1.82 1.51
C THR A 31 6.09 2.43 0.79
N LYS A 32 7.11 2.87 1.52
CA LYS A 32 8.36 3.40 0.95
C LYS A 32 9.07 2.37 0.07
N ARG A 33 9.13 1.11 0.50
CA ARG A 33 9.77 0.02 -0.24
C ARG A 33 9.03 -0.31 -1.52
N LEU A 34 7.70 -0.47 -1.47
CA LEU A 34 6.85 -0.71 -2.64
C LEU A 34 6.93 0.43 -3.67
N LEU A 35 7.07 1.66 -3.19
CA LEU A 35 7.27 2.83 -4.04
C LEU A 35 8.70 2.94 -4.59
N ASN A 36 9.64 2.08 -4.22
CA ASN A 36 11.07 2.27 -4.48
C ASN A 36 11.55 3.69 -4.08
N HIS A 37 11.01 4.22 -2.98
CA HIS A 37 11.31 5.56 -2.52
C HIS A 37 12.74 5.64 -1.99
N THR A 38 13.56 6.54 -2.54
CA THR A 38 14.92 6.76 -2.08
C THR A 38 14.92 7.29 -0.65
N ALA A 39 15.25 6.43 0.31
CA ALA A 39 15.57 6.88 1.67
C ALA A 39 16.98 7.49 1.65
N LYS A 40 17.13 8.77 2.01
CA LYS A 40 18.44 9.35 2.31
C LYS A 40 18.82 8.89 3.72
N PRO A 41 19.78 7.96 3.91
CA PRO A 41 19.98 7.30 5.20
C PRO A 41 20.39 8.25 6.34
N ARG A 42 21.02 9.38 5.99
CA ARG A 42 21.36 10.45 6.95
C ARG A 42 20.14 11.18 7.53
N ILE A 43 18.99 11.10 6.85
CA ILE A 43 17.74 11.79 7.23
C ILE A 43 16.79 10.81 7.92
N ASP A 44 16.71 9.58 7.42
CA ASP A 44 15.84 8.52 7.96
C ASP A 44 16.69 7.38 8.51
N VAL A 45 17.20 7.59 9.74
CA VAL A 45 17.99 6.59 10.46
C VAL A 45 17.15 5.36 10.83
N THR A 46 15.85 5.54 11.05
CA THR A 46 14.93 4.46 11.39
C THR A 46 14.74 3.47 10.26
N GLY A 47 14.61 3.96 9.03
CA GLY A 47 14.53 3.12 7.85
C GLY A 47 15.75 2.21 7.66
N GLY A 48 16.90 2.53 8.25
CA GLY A 48 18.12 1.72 8.17
C GLY A 48 18.05 0.39 8.92
N TYR A 49 17.25 0.29 9.99
CA TYR A 49 17.11 -0.93 10.79
C TYR A 49 15.77 -1.64 10.61
N VAL A 50 14.79 -1.03 9.94
CA VAL A 50 13.53 -1.70 9.62
C VAL A 50 13.75 -2.69 8.48
N GLN A 51 13.85 -3.97 8.83
CA GLN A 51 13.89 -5.08 7.88
C GLN A 51 12.47 -5.48 7.52
N ILE A 52 12.15 -5.52 6.23
CA ILE A 52 10.84 -5.94 5.73
C ILE A 52 11.05 -7.23 4.94
N PRO A 53 10.42 -8.35 5.34
CA PRO A 53 10.53 -9.60 4.61
C PRO A 53 9.83 -9.52 3.25
N ASP A 54 10.34 -10.26 2.27
CA ASP A 54 9.79 -10.26 0.92
C ASP A 54 8.35 -10.81 0.88
N GLU A 55 8.00 -11.70 1.82
CA GLU A 55 6.65 -12.23 2.01
C GLU A 55 5.66 -11.12 2.38
N GLU A 56 6.06 -10.17 3.24
CA GLU A 56 5.21 -9.03 3.63
C GLU A 56 5.03 -8.07 2.44
N LEU A 57 6.08 -7.83 1.66
CA LEU A 57 5.98 -7.02 0.43
C LEU A 57 5.05 -7.67 -0.59
N ARG A 58 5.16 -8.99 -0.77
CA ARG A 58 4.28 -9.76 -1.67
C ARG A 58 2.83 -9.73 -1.21
N ALA A 59 2.57 -9.99 0.08
CA ALA A 59 1.22 -9.93 0.63
C ALA A 59 0.60 -8.53 0.48
N SER A 60 1.38 -7.50 0.76
CA SER A 60 0.97 -6.10 0.58
C SER A 60 0.63 -5.78 -0.88
N MET A 61 1.43 -6.25 -1.84
CA MET A 61 1.14 -6.08 -3.26
C MET A 61 -0.13 -6.81 -3.71
N ASN A 62 -0.34 -8.04 -3.24
CA ASN A 62 -1.55 -8.80 -3.56
C ASN A 62 -2.81 -8.11 -3.03
N MET A 63 -2.74 -7.48 -1.84
CA MET A 63 -3.85 -6.69 -1.30
C MET A 63 -4.14 -5.44 -2.15
N ILE A 64 -3.10 -4.74 -2.62
CA ILE A 64 -3.27 -3.59 -3.54
C ILE A 64 -3.90 -4.06 -4.86
N GLU A 65 -3.43 -5.18 -5.42
CA GLU A 65 -4.02 -5.77 -6.62
C GLU A 65 -5.51 -6.10 -6.40
N ALA A 66 -5.85 -6.70 -5.27
CA ALA A 66 -7.23 -7.02 -4.91
C ALA A 66 -8.11 -5.76 -4.81
N VAL A 67 -7.57 -4.62 -4.37
CA VAL A 67 -8.28 -3.33 -4.43
C VAL A 67 -8.55 -2.92 -5.87
N TYR A 68 -7.55 -2.97 -6.75
CA TYR A 68 -7.74 -2.64 -8.18
C TYR A 68 -8.73 -3.59 -8.89
N GLN A 69 -8.78 -4.85 -8.46
CA GLN A 69 -9.75 -5.83 -8.95
C GLN A 69 -11.15 -5.68 -8.34
N GLY A 70 -11.35 -4.75 -7.40
CA GLY A 70 -12.63 -4.55 -6.70
C GLY A 70 -12.99 -5.64 -5.70
N LYS A 71 -12.04 -6.51 -5.33
CA LYS A 71 -12.23 -7.58 -4.35
C LYS A 71 -12.13 -7.08 -2.90
N ILE A 72 -11.40 -5.99 -2.70
CA ILE A 72 -11.22 -5.33 -1.40
C ILE A 72 -11.70 -3.88 -1.51
N ASP A 73 -12.65 -3.49 -0.66
CA ASP A 73 -12.99 -2.09 -0.45
C ASP A 73 -12.01 -1.48 0.56
N CYS A 74 -11.01 -0.74 0.06
CA CYS A 74 -10.03 -0.07 0.90
C CYS A 74 -10.60 1.14 1.68
N PHE A 75 -11.78 1.64 1.33
CA PHE A 75 -12.44 2.70 2.10
C PHE A 75 -13.15 2.15 3.33
N ASN A 76 -13.54 0.88 3.31
CA ASN A 76 -14.07 0.15 4.46
C ASN A 76 -13.01 -0.75 5.10
N TYR A 77 -12.08 -0.14 5.85
CA TYR A 77 -11.01 -0.91 6.50
C TYR A 77 -11.54 -1.96 7.49
N GLN A 78 -12.68 -1.71 8.14
CA GLN A 78 -13.26 -2.67 9.09
C GLN A 78 -13.63 -3.98 8.40
N SER A 79 -14.15 -3.96 7.16
CA SER A 79 -14.44 -5.21 6.44
C SER A 79 -13.18 -6.00 6.09
N VAL A 80 -12.09 -5.31 5.74
CA VAL A 80 -10.79 -5.95 5.44
C VAL A 80 -10.24 -6.68 6.67
N TRP A 81 -10.24 -5.99 7.81
CA TRP A 81 -9.73 -6.56 9.06
C TRP A 81 -10.62 -7.67 9.61
N ALA A 82 -11.94 -7.54 9.48
CA ALA A 82 -12.89 -8.56 9.91
C ALA A 82 -12.68 -9.88 9.17
N GLU A 83 -12.46 -9.83 7.85
CA GLU A 83 -12.18 -11.04 7.05
C GLU A 83 -10.85 -11.66 7.45
N ARG A 84 -9.80 -10.85 7.60
CA ARG A 84 -8.50 -11.31 8.05
C ARG A 84 -8.56 -11.96 9.45
N LEU A 85 -9.36 -11.41 10.34
CA LEU A 85 -9.55 -11.96 11.69
C LEU A 85 -10.25 -13.32 11.64
N LYS A 86 -11.18 -13.54 10.71
CA LYS A 86 -11.80 -14.87 10.51
C LYS A 86 -10.77 -15.90 10.05
N GLU A 87 -9.92 -15.55 9.08
CA GLU A 87 -8.84 -16.43 8.61
C GLU A 87 -7.90 -16.84 9.75
N ILE A 88 -7.49 -15.89 10.59
CA ILE A 88 -6.58 -16.15 11.72
C ILE A 88 -7.23 -17.05 12.77
N LYS A 89 -8.53 -16.86 13.04
CA LYS A 89 -9.27 -17.65 14.05
C LYS A 89 -9.70 -19.04 13.55
N ALA A 90 -9.61 -19.29 12.24
CA ALA A 90 -9.94 -20.57 11.63
C ALA A 90 -8.77 -21.57 11.67
N VAL A 91 -7.59 -21.14 12.13
CA VAL A 91 -6.38 -21.93 12.40
C VAL A 91 -6.27 -22.21 13.89
#